data_AF-A0A383W2Q9-F1
#
_entry.id   AF-A0A383W2Q9-F1
#
_cell.length_a   1.000
_cell.length_b   1.000
_cell.length_c   1.000
_cell.angle_alpha   90.00
_cell.angle_beta   90.00
_cell.angle_gamma   90.00
#
_symmetry.space_group_name_H-M   'P 1'
#
loop_
_entity.id
_entity.type
_entity.pdbx_description
1 polymer ?
#
loop_
_entity_poly.entity_id
_entity_poly.type
_entity_poly.pdbx_seq_one_letter_code
_entity_poly.pdbx_strand_id
1 'polypeptide(L)'
;MQQEGLRIEDAAAAAHNGLTADPFTEVLDVSRSPTGSVTSSKMLRRNPSMNSISTHYFVSQKKLDVSTIAGSEDGTTATAEPEPEVPPRITVHTKMHINAMVCAGLAAVLIMSYYGSITTILRFKRWYAVVVLLLVPVGAYFFSFAVNTAVCGVFSVFLGGTSPLVQNTQNYSSIKTPIPRGAKLPQIIVQMPVYKESLEETIQLSYFNVRRAMDYYTSKGGRVKFIVCDDGFQVISPDEAVARSNFYTKHGIAYVARPAAKRRGTFKKASNLNYQLAISQLVASLMKQQPGLTAEAALEAVWEQWGREFVAQGDLTMDDDCLILLIDADTKVPEACMYDTVGEFLQCPEVAYTQHYTTPFTEQNRNYWEGYVSNFTRTIYFQGIAVSTAFGDTSPLVGHNAFLRWSALRAIGYTDETCRPGEVKVWGEDSVSEDFDMYHPPGQCGQLWALRDVHRG
;
A
#
# COMPACT_ATOMS: atom_id res chain seq x y z
N MET A 1 46.35 -54.89 22.56
CA MET A 1 44.95 -54.63 22.97
C MET A 1 44.39 -53.63 21.96
N GLN A 2 43.83 -54.09 20.84
CA GLN A 2 42.38 -54.37 20.64
C GLN A 2 41.53 -53.15 21.03
N GLN A 3 41.06 -52.37 20.04
CA GLN A 3 39.78 -52.54 19.31
C GLN A 3 38.56 -52.53 20.25
N GLU A 4 37.70 -51.51 20.12
CA GLU A 4 36.30 -51.69 19.71
C GLU A 4 35.63 -50.35 19.46
N GLY A 5 35.05 -50.22 18.26
CA GLY A 5 33.96 -49.30 17.95
C GLY A 5 32.72 -50.13 17.61
N LEU A 6 31.55 -49.68 18.05
CA LEU A 6 30.22 -50.14 17.61
C LEU A 6 29.23 -49.00 17.94
N ARG A 7 28.67 -48.35 16.90
CA ARG A 7 27.34 -48.59 16.28
C ARG A 7 26.17 -48.09 17.13
N ILE A 8 25.37 -47.18 16.56
CA ILE A 8 23.92 -47.35 16.35
C ILE A 8 23.54 -46.60 15.07
N GLU A 9 23.55 -47.32 13.94
CA GLU A 9 22.55 -47.17 12.87
C GLU A 9 21.41 -48.16 13.18
N ASP A 10 20.27 -47.97 12.53
CA ASP A 10 19.04 -48.80 12.52
C ASP A 10 17.89 -48.38 13.44
N ALA A 11 16.95 -47.63 12.85
CA ALA A 11 15.52 -47.97 12.90
C ALA A 11 14.73 -47.18 11.83
N ALA A 12 15.13 -47.34 10.56
CA ALA A 12 14.26 -47.11 9.40
C ALA A 12 13.64 -48.46 9.01
N ALA A 13 12.52 -48.83 9.63
CA ALA A 13 11.76 -50.04 9.28
C ALA A 13 10.32 -49.95 9.82
N ALA A 14 9.46 -49.22 9.12
CA ALA A 14 8.01 -49.37 9.22
C ALA A 14 7.34 -48.99 7.89
N ALA A 15 7.71 -49.73 6.84
CA ALA A 15 6.98 -49.77 5.58
C ALA A 15 6.84 -51.24 5.19
N HIS A 16 5.65 -51.81 5.35
CA HIS A 16 5.14 -52.88 4.50
C HIS A 16 3.67 -53.17 4.81
N ASN A 17 2.81 -52.83 3.86
CA ASN A 17 1.87 -53.74 3.16
C ASN A 17 0.48 -53.13 2.93
N GLY A 18 0.10 -53.07 1.65
CA GLY A 18 -1.25 -52.76 1.22
C GLY A 18 -1.37 -52.32 -0.25
N LEU A 19 -0.77 -53.07 -1.18
CA LEU A 19 -1.03 -52.97 -2.63
C LEU A 19 -2.26 -53.81 -2.96
N THR A 20 -3.29 -53.21 -3.60
CA THR A 20 -4.04 -53.82 -4.71
C THR A 20 -4.94 -52.81 -5.43
N ALA A 21 -4.87 -52.88 -6.77
CA ALA A 21 -5.90 -52.57 -7.78
C ALA A 21 -6.09 -51.11 -8.26
N ASP A 22 -5.49 -50.82 -9.42
CA ASP A 22 -6.07 -50.01 -10.53
C ASP A 22 -7.20 -50.83 -11.22
N PRO A 23 -8.07 -50.29 -12.12
CA PRO A 23 -7.87 -49.09 -12.96
C PRO A 23 -9.12 -48.20 -13.18
N PHE A 24 -8.94 -46.93 -13.58
CA PHE A 24 -9.85 -46.28 -14.53
C PHE A 24 -9.12 -45.23 -15.38
N THR A 25 -9.03 -45.55 -16.66
CA THR A 25 -8.50 -44.77 -17.77
C THR A 25 -9.63 -43.91 -18.36
N GLU A 26 -9.44 -42.59 -18.46
CA GLU A 26 -10.22 -41.70 -19.35
C GLU A 26 -9.21 -40.78 -20.06
N VAL A 27 -8.74 -41.19 -21.24
CA VAL A 27 -9.19 -40.73 -22.58
C VAL A 27 -8.91 -39.25 -22.83
N LEU A 28 -7.72 -39.02 -23.41
CA LEU A 28 -7.38 -37.86 -24.22
C LEU A 28 -8.05 -38.01 -25.59
N ASP A 29 -8.90 -37.06 -25.98
CA ASP A 29 -9.27 -36.84 -27.37
C ASP A 29 -9.02 -35.36 -27.72
N VAL A 30 -7.95 -35.14 -28.47
CA VAL A 30 -7.63 -33.87 -29.13
C VAL A 30 -7.78 -34.12 -30.61
N SER A 31 -8.86 -33.62 -31.21
CA SER A 31 -8.91 -33.50 -32.66
C SER A 31 -9.74 -32.31 -33.15
N ARG A 32 -9.11 -31.57 -34.07
CA ARG A 32 -9.67 -30.80 -35.20
C ARG A 32 -10.22 -29.38 -34.95
N SER A 33 -9.37 -28.41 -35.30
CA SER A 33 -9.77 -27.24 -36.10
C SER A 33 -10.34 -27.67 -37.46
N PRO A 34 -11.07 -26.81 -38.19
CA PRO A 34 -10.37 -26.17 -39.31
C PRO A 34 -10.80 -24.71 -39.64
N THR A 35 -9.78 -23.93 -40.02
CA THR A 35 -9.73 -23.00 -41.16
C THR A 35 -10.81 -21.93 -41.37
N GLY A 36 -10.33 -20.68 -41.41
CA GLY A 36 -10.95 -19.56 -42.12
C GLY A 36 -9.93 -18.46 -42.37
N SER A 37 -9.13 -18.61 -43.42
CA SER A 37 -8.19 -17.61 -43.93
C SER A 37 -8.91 -16.60 -44.83
N VAL A 38 -8.62 -15.31 -44.67
CA VAL A 38 -8.64 -14.35 -45.79
C VAL A 38 -7.43 -13.42 -45.68
N THR A 39 -6.65 -13.42 -46.75
CA THR A 39 -5.45 -12.63 -47.01
C THR A 39 -5.75 -11.36 -47.81
N SER A 40 -4.85 -10.37 -47.67
CA SER A 40 -4.57 -9.23 -48.57
C SER A 40 -5.56 -8.05 -48.52
N SER A 41 -5.14 -6.80 -48.29
CA SER A 41 -4.23 -6.07 -49.19
C SER A 41 -3.62 -4.82 -48.56
N LYS A 42 -2.44 -4.45 -49.07
CA LYS A 42 -1.62 -3.27 -48.77
C LYS A 42 -2.27 -1.93 -49.17
N MET A 43 -1.93 -0.91 -48.36
CA MET A 43 -1.71 0.52 -48.69
C MET A 43 -2.88 1.34 -49.25
N LEU A 44 -3.30 2.36 -48.49
CA LEU A 44 -3.07 3.75 -48.90
C LEU A 44 -3.28 4.73 -47.73
N ARG A 45 -2.35 5.67 -47.60
CA ARG A 45 -2.39 6.83 -46.70
C ARG A 45 -3.58 7.74 -47.04
N ARG A 46 -4.33 8.17 -46.02
CA ARG A 46 -4.81 9.56 -45.86
C ARG A 46 -5.41 9.76 -44.46
N ASN A 47 -4.78 10.65 -43.69
CA ASN A 47 -5.23 11.12 -42.38
C ASN A 47 -6.18 12.34 -42.57
N PRO A 48 -6.83 12.88 -41.53
CA PRO A 48 -8.28 12.79 -41.36
C PRO A 48 -8.96 14.17 -41.39
N SER A 49 -10.27 14.19 -41.64
CA SER A 49 -11.12 15.36 -41.40
C SER A 49 -12.37 14.94 -40.62
N MET A 50 -12.50 15.43 -39.39
CA MET A 50 -13.68 16.10 -38.82
C MET A 50 -13.60 16.12 -37.29
N ASN A 51 -13.39 17.33 -36.73
CA ASN A 51 -14.16 18.02 -35.68
C ASN A 51 -14.77 17.15 -34.55
N SER A 52 -14.70 17.47 -33.24
CA SER A 52 -14.59 18.78 -32.58
C SER A 52 -14.35 18.62 -31.06
N ILE A 53 -13.91 19.71 -30.41
CA ILE A 53 -13.99 20.03 -28.96
C ILE A 53 -12.89 19.42 -28.07
N SER A 54 -11.78 20.16 -27.91
CA SER A 54 -11.02 20.25 -26.63
C SER A 54 -9.82 21.23 -26.63
N THR A 55 -9.85 22.31 -27.45
CA THR A 55 -8.75 23.31 -27.45
C THR A 55 -9.31 24.72 -27.36
N HIS A 56 -9.64 25.19 -26.14
CA HIS A 56 -9.91 26.61 -25.87
C HIS A 56 -9.78 27.04 -24.40
N TYR A 57 -8.88 26.43 -23.60
CA TYR A 57 -8.70 26.84 -22.18
C TYR A 57 -7.27 27.15 -21.72
N PHE A 58 -6.30 27.30 -22.63
CA PHE A 58 -4.99 27.82 -22.27
C PHE A 58 -4.56 28.87 -23.30
N VAL A 59 -4.69 30.13 -22.91
CA VAL A 59 -3.76 31.26 -23.11
C VAL A 59 -4.53 32.59 -23.22
N SER A 60 -4.15 33.52 -22.35
CA SER A 60 -4.34 34.97 -22.38
C SER A 60 -5.62 35.54 -21.77
N GLN A 61 -5.54 35.96 -20.50
CA GLN A 61 -6.00 37.30 -20.12
C GLN A 61 -4.99 38.00 -19.19
N LYS A 62 -4.23 38.88 -19.86
CA LYS A 62 -3.76 40.21 -19.47
C LYS A 62 -4.11 40.72 -18.07
N LYS A 63 -3.05 41.11 -17.37
CA LYS A 63 -2.92 42.14 -16.34
C LYS A 63 -3.98 43.25 -16.44
N LEU A 64 -4.81 43.42 -15.41
CA LEU A 64 -5.66 44.59 -15.23
C LEU A 64 -5.16 45.35 -13.99
N ASP A 65 -4.38 46.40 -14.24
CA ASP A 65 -4.06 47.42 -13.25
C ASP A 65 -5.31 48.30 -13.06
N VAL A 66 -5.93 48.24 -11.88
CA VAL A 66 -6.93 49.24 -11.47
C VAL A 66 -6.48 49.80 -10.12
N SER A 67 -5.74 50.89 -10.20
CA SER A 67 -5.61 51.83 -9.10
C SER A 67 -6.40 53.09 -9.46
N THR A 68 -7.10 53.61 -8.44
CA THR A 68 -7.58 54.99 -8.32
C THR A 68 -8.95 55.32 -8.94
N ILE A 69 -10.04 55.13 -8.18
CA ILE A 69 -10.94 56.23 -7.79
C ILE A 69 -11.37 56.00 -6.34
N ALA A 70 -11.09 57.00 -5.51
CA ALA A 70 -11.35 57.05 -4.08
C ALA A 70 -12.84 57.26 -3.76
N GLY A 71 -13.30 56.59 -2.70
CA GLY A 71 -14.54 56.87 -1.99
C GLY A 71 -14.35 56.39 -0.55
N SER A 72 -14.29 57.34 0.37
CA SER A 72 -13.98 57.20 1.79
C SER A 72 -15.13 56.60 2.59
N GLU A 73 -14.92 55.46 3.25
CA GLU A 73 -15.63 55.11 4.48
C GLU A 73 -14.69 54.32 5.42
N ASP A 74 -14.58 54.81 6.66
CA ASP A 74 -13.78 54.23 7.73
C ASP A 74 -14.22 52.79 8.05
N GLY A 75 -13.32 51.84 7.83
CA GLY A 75 -13.48 50.46 8.25
C GLY A 75 -12.11 49.89 8.56
N THR A 76 -11.85 49.63 9.85
CA THR A 76 -10.65 48.98 10.37
C THR A 76 -10.35 47.74 9.54
N THR A 77 -9.40 47.85 8.61
CA THR A 77 -8.97 46.75 7.76
C THR A 77 -8.12 45.85 8.64
N ALA A 78 -8.74 44.80 9.19
CA ALA A 78 -7.99 43.69 9.76
C ALA A 78 -7.04 43.20 8.66
N THR A 79 -5.75 43.48 8.81
CA THR A 79 -4.70 42.93 7.97
C THR A 79 -4.89 41.42 7.96
N ALA A 80 -5.33 40.87 6.83
CA ALA A 80 -5.45 39.44 6.65
C ALA A 80 -4.09 38.82 6.98
N GLU A 81 -4.05 37.93 7.95
CA GLU A 81 -2.82 37.23 8.30
C GLU A 81 -2.22 36.60 7.02
N PRO A 82 -0.89 36.46 6.88
CA PRO A 82 -0.27 35.87 5.68
C PRO A 82 -0.49 34.35 5.61
N GLU A 83 -0.97 33.82 4.47
CA GLU A 83 -1.16 32.37 4.21
C GLU A 83 0.00 31.54 4.78
N PRO A 84 -0.26 30.37 5.37
CA PRO A 84 0.79 29.57 5.97
C PRO A 84 1.77 29.10 4.89
N GLU A 85 3.03 29.51 5.02
CA GLU A 85 4.07 29.20 4.05
C GLU A 85 4.36 27.69 4.00
N VAL A 86 4.29 27.12 2.79
CA VAL A 86 4.61 25.70 2.58
C VAL A 86 6.14 25.56 2.56
N PRO A 87 6.74 24.68 3.38
CA PRO A 87 8.18 24.46 3.35
C PRO A 87 8.62 24.02 1.95
N PRO A 88 9.67 24.64 1.37
CA PRO A 88 10.14 24.26 0.04
C PRO A 88 10.63 22.81 0.05
N ARG A 89 10.23 22.04 -0.97
CA ARG A 89 10.71 20.67 -1.17
C ARG A 89 11.94 20.68 -2.04
N ILE A 90 12.99 20.00 -1.58
CA ILE A 90 14.20 19.82 -2.37
C ILE A 90 14.24 18.42 -3.01
N THR A 91 14.89 18.32 -4.17
CA THR A 91 15.24 17.03 -4.75
C THR A 91 16.65 16.65 -4.34
N VAL A 92 16.82 15.45 -3.79
CA VAL A 92 18.12 14.93 -3.34
C VAL A 92 18.56 13.83 -4.29
N HIS A 93 19.69 14.04 -4.98
CA HIS A 93 20.24 13.08 -5.93
C HIS A 93 21.44 12.29 -5.39
N THR A 94 21.89 12.57 -4.15
CA THR A 94 23.10 11.97 -3.56
C THR A 94 23.07 10.46 -3.59
N LYS A 95 21.98 9.84 -3.13
CA LYS A 95 21.85 8.37 -3.12
C LYS A 95 21.76 7.80 -4.52
N MET A 96 21.08 8.46 -5.45
CA MET A 96 21.04 8.06 -6.86
C MET A 96 22.43 7.98 -7.48
N HIS A 97 23.28 9.00 -7.25
CA HIS A 97 24.66 9.01 -7.74
C HIS A 97 25.52 7.92 -7.08
N ILE A 98 25.40 7.74 -5.76
CA ILE A 98 26.11 6.67 -5.04
C ILE A 98 25.69 5.30 -5.57
N ASN A 99 24.39 5.07 -5.73
CA ASN A 99 23.87 3.82 -6.27
C ASN A 99 24.40 3.56 -7.69
N ALA A 100 24.42 4.58 -8.56
CA ALA A 100 24.98 4.45 -9.91
C ALA A 100 26.47 4.06 -9.88
N MET A 101 27.28 4.68 -9.01
CA MET A 101 28.70 4.33 -8.85
C MET A 101 28.88 2.91 -8.31
N VAL A 102 28.09 2.51 -7.31
CA VAL A 102 28.15 1.16 -6.73
C VAL A 102 27.72 0.10 -7.75
N CYS A 103 26.65 0.34 -8.51
CA CYS A 103 26.22 -0.55 -9.58
C CYS A 103 27.28 -0.69 -10.68
N ALA A 104 27.93 0.40 -11.08
CA ALA A 104 29.02 0.35 -12.07
C ALA A 104 30.22 -0.45 -11.55
N GLY A 105 30.60 -0.25 -10.28
CA GLY A 105 31.67 -1.01 -9.62
C GLY A 105 31.35 -2.52 -9.52
N LEU A 106 30.13 -2.87 -9.10
CA LEU A 106 29.67 -4.26 -9.04
C LEU A 106 29.64 -4.90 -10.44
N ALA A 107 29.16 -4.19 -11.46
CA ALA A 107 29.18 -4.68 -12.83
C ALA A 107 30.60 -4.98 -13.31
N ALA A 108 31.57 -4.10 -13.03
CA ALA A 108 32.97 -4.33 -13.37
C ALA A 108 33.54 -5.57 -12.66
N VAL A 109 33.27 -5.74 -11.35
CA VAL A 109 33.70 -6.92 -10.59
C VAL A 109 33.08 -8.20 -11.14
N LEU A 110 31.79 -8.17 -11.48
CA LEU A 110 31.10 -9.31 -12.09
C LEU A 110 31.73 -9.67 -13.44
N ILE A 111 31.97 -8.69 -14.33
CA ILE A 111 32.62 -8.93 -15.63
C ILE A 111 34.01 -9.57 -15.45
N MET A 112 34.82 -9.06 -14.52
CA MET A 112 36.13 -9.63 -14.21
C MET A 112 36.01 -11.06 -13.67
N SER A 113 35.03 -11.32 -12.79
CA SER A 113 34.76 -12.67 -12.27
C SER A 113 34.35 -13.62 -13.39
N TYR A 114 33.44 -13.21 -14.30
CA TYR A 114 33.04 -14.02 -15.45
C TYR A 114 34.22 -14.35 -16.34
N TYR A 115 35.06 -13.35 -16.67
CA TYR A 115 36.26 -13.56 -17.47
C TYR A 115 37.22 -14.57 -16.81
N GLY A 116 37.49 -14.42 -15.51
CA GLY A 116 38.34 -15.34 -14.74
C GLY A 116 37.78 -16.76 -14.67
N SER A 117 36.47 -16.91 -14.46
CA SER A 117 35.82 -18.22 -14.43
C SER A 117 35.82 -18.88 -15.81
N ILE A 118 35.50 -18.15 -16.89
CA ILE A 118 35.51 -18.67 -18.26
C ILE A 118 36.92 -19.12 -18.66
N THR A 119 37.94 -18.30 -18.42
CA THR A 119 39.34 -18.64 -18.74
C THR A 119 39.79 -19.89 -17.99
N THR A 120 39.40 -20.05 -16.72
CA THR A 120 39.69 -21.24 -15.91
C THR A 120 38.98 -22.48 -16.46
N ILE A 121 37.70 -22.37 -16.82
CA ILE A 121 36.92 -23.47 -17.41
C ILE A 121 37.56 -23.95 -18.72
N LEU A 122 37.91 -23.01 -19.61
CA LEU A 122 38.56 -23.30 -20.89
C LEU A 122 39.93 -23.98 -20.69
N ARG A 123 40.72 -23.49 -19.72
CA ARG A 123 42.06 -24.02 -19.43
C ARG A 123 42.03 -25.47 -18.91
N PHE A 124 41.10 -25.78 -18.01
CA PHE A 124 41.02 -27.11 -17.38
C PHE A 124 40.00 -28.05 -18.04
N LYS A 125 39.27 -27.59 -19.08
CA LYS A 125 38.23 -28.34 -19.81
C LYS A 125 37.15 -28.94 -18.90
N ARG A 126 36.87 -28.28 -17.77
CA ARG A 126 35.86 -28.71 -16.78
C ARG A 126 34.52 -28.08 -17.10
N TRP A 127 33.86 -28.59 -18.14
CA TRP A 127 32.61 -28.02 -18.65
C TRP A 127 31.46 -27.98 -17.63
N TYR A 128 31.44 -28.90 -16.65
CA TYR A 128 30.44 -28.90 -15.58
C TYR A 128 30.48 -27.62 -14.72
N ALA A 129 31.63 -26.93 -14.64
CA ALA A 129 31.77 -25.70 -13.86
C ALA A 129 31.07 -24.49 -14.49
N VAL A 130 30.52 -24.62 -15.70
CA VAL A 130 29.62 -23.61 -16.31
C VAL A 130 28.40 -23.35 -15.42
N VAL A 131 27.95 -24.33 -14.63
CA VAL A 131 26.86 -24.15 -13.65
C VAL A 131 27.16 -23.01 -12.67
N VAL A 132 28.43 -22.80 -12.28
CA VAL A 132 28.82 -21.70 -11.39
C VAL A 132 28.53 -20.34 -12.03
N LEU A 133 28.70 -20.20 -13.35
CA LEU A 133 28.41 -18.96 -14.07
C LEU A 133 26.91 -18.60 -14.04
N LEU A 134 26.04 -19.60 -13.93
CA LEU A 134 24.58 -19.41 -13.79
C LEU A 134 24.17 -18.99 -12.38
N LEU A 135 24.99 -19.29 -11.36
CA LEU A 135 24.72 -18.95 -9.96
C LEU A 135 25.20 -17.54 -9.59
N VAL A 136 26.20 -17.00 -10.30
CA VAL A 136 26.72 -15.64 -10.08
C VAL A 136 25.64 -14.53 -10.15
N PRO A 137 24.75 -14.46 -11.16
CA PRO A 137 23.75 -13.39 -11.24
C PRO A 137 22.66 -13.57 -10.18
N VAL A 138 22.34 -14.81 -9.80
CA VAL A 138 21.43 -15.12 -8.70
C VAL A 138 21.98 -14.57 -7.39
N GLY A 139 23.26 -14.86 -7.08
CA GLY A 139 23.94 -14.30 -5.91
C GLY A 139 23.97 -12.77 -5.95
N ALA A 140 24.34 -12.16 -7.08
CA ALA A 140 24.38 -10.71 -7.23
C ALA A 140 23.03 -10.06 -6.97
N TYR A 141 21.93 -10.67 -7.45
CA TYR A 141 20.57 -10.20 -7.18
C TYR A 141 20.25 -10.21 -5.69
N PHE A 142 20.49 -11.33 -4.99
CA PHE A 142 20.25 -11.42 -3.54
C PHE A 142 21.08 -10.42 -2.73
N PHE A 143 22.32 -10.13 -3.15
CA PHE A 143 23.17 -9.13 -2.48
C PHE A 143 22.81 -7.68 -2.83
N SER A 144 22.15 -7.44 -3.98
CA SER A 144 21.87 -6.08 -4.47
C SER A 144 21.03 -5.25 -3.50
N PHE A 145 20.01 -5.84 -2.86
CA PHE A 145 19.18 -5.16 -1.87
C PHE A 145 19.97 -4.75 -0.63
N ALA A 146 20.79 -5.67 -0.09
CA ALA A 146 21.65 -5.39 1.06
C ALA A 146 22.67 -4.29 0.74
N VAL A 147 23.26 -4.31 -0.47
CA VAL A 147 24.20 -3.28 -0.91
C VAL A 147 23.48 -1.93 -1.09
N ASN A 148 22.32 -1.89 -1.73
CA ASN A 148 21.58 -0.63 -1.91
C ASN A 148 21.17 -0.02 -0.56
N THR A 149 20.61 -0.83 0.34
CA THR A 149 20.11 -0.34 1.63
C THR A 149 21.25 -0.01 2.60
N ALA A 150 22.18 -0.96 2.82
CA ALA A 150 23.22 -0.80 3.83
C ALA A 150 24.41 0.04 3.35
N VAL A 151 24.82 -0.09 2.08
CA VAL A 151 25.96 0.68 1.57
C VAL A 151 25.47 2.03 1.08
N CYS A 152 24.57 2.08 0.10
CA CYS A 152 24.20 3.37 -0.49
C CYS A 152 23.47 4.28 0.51
N GLY A 153 22.58 3.74 1.35
CA GLY A 153 21.91 4.51 2.40
C GLY A 153 22.89 5.13 3.41
N VAL A 154 23.79 4.33 3.98
CA VAL A 154 24.77 4.79 4.98
C VAL A 154 25.74 5.80 4.38
N PHE A 155 26.30 5.53 3.20
CA PHE A 155 27.22 6.47 2.54
C PHE A 155 26.52 7.75 2.11
N SER A 156 25.22 7.72 1.83
CA SER A 156 24.45 8.94 1.55
C SER A 156 24.40 9.87 2.75
N VAL A 157 24.25 9.33 3.97
CA VAL A 157 24.31 10.13 5.20
C VAL A 157 25.72 10.70 5.44
N PHE A 158 26.76 9.89 5.23
CA PHE A 158 28.14 10.35 5.43
C PHE A 158 28.56 11.43 4.43
N LEU A 159 28.19 11.31 3.15
CA LEU A 159 28.61 12.22 2.09
C LEU A 159 27.64 13.38 1.88
N GLY A 160 26.35 13.16 2.07
CA GLY A 160 25.29 14.16 1.89
C GLY A 160 24.86 14.88 3.16
N GLY A 161 25.39 14.50 4.33
CA GLY A 161 25.05 15.09 5.62
C GLY A 161 23.67 14.68 6.13
N THR A 162 23.18 15.34 7.18
CA THR A 162 21.88 15.00 7.82
C THR A 162 20.74 15.96 7.46
N SER A 163 21.01 17.00 6.67
CA SER A 163 20.02 18.03 6.30
C SER A 163 18.76 17.44 5.64
N PRO A 164 18.83 16.46 4.71
CA PRO A 164 17.63 15.83 4.14
C PRO A 164 16.70 15.15 5.15
N LEU A 165 17.18 14.77 6.35
CA LEU A 165 16.39 14.13 7.39
C LEU A 165 15.57 15.11 8.25
N VAL A 166 15.86 16.41 8.17
CA VAL A 166 15.23 17.45 9.01
C VAL A 166 14.48 18.50 8.19
N GLN A 167 14.32 18.27 6.89
CA GLN A 167 13.59 19.13 5.98
C GLN A 167 12.76 18.30 5.00
N ASN A 168 11.82 18.94 4.31
CA ASN A 168 11.00 18.24 3.32
C ASN A 168 11.77 18.05 2.02
N THR A 169 11.79 16.82 1.53
CA THR A 169 12.28 16.47 0.20
C THR A 169 11.09 16.05 -0.68
N GLN A 170 11.38 15.74 -1.93
CA GLN A 170 10.35 15.24 -2.86
C GLN A 170 9.63 13.99 -2.32
N ASN A 171 10.34 13.08 -1.66
CA ASN A 171 9.80 11.79 -1.22
C ASN A 171 9.73 11.61 0.31
N TYR A 172 10.06 12.66 1.07
CA TYR A 172 10.12 12.62 2.52
C TYR A 172 9.61 13.92 3.14
N SER A 173 8.74 13.78 4.14
CA SER A 173 8.09 14.88 4.85
C SER A 173 8.46 14.81 6.33
N SER A 174 9.49 15.60 6.69
CA SER A 174 10.00 15.75 8.07
C SER A 174 9.24 16.83 8.83
N ILE A 175 8.83 17.89 8.12
CA ILE A 175 8.15 19.06 8.66
C ILE A 175 6.69 19.00 8.21
N LYS A 176 5.77 19.18 9.17
CA LYS A 176 4.33 19.23 8.93
C LYS A 176 4.01 20.28 7.85
N THR A 177 3.37 19.82 6.78
CA THR A 177 2.79 20.66 5.75
C THR A 177 1.54 21.36 6.30
N PRO A 178 1.45 22.70 6.23
CA PRO A 178 0.30 23.42 6.75
C PRO A 178 -0.95 23.21 5.89
N ILE A 179 -2.11 23.20 6.54
CA ILE A 179 -3.40 23.17 5.86
C ILE A 179 -3.71 24.57 5.31
N PRO A 180 -4.03 24.73 4.01
CA PRO A 180 -4.42 26.02 3.45
C PRO A 180 -5.64 26.60 4.18
N ARG A 181 -5.73 27.94 4.28
CA ARG A 181 -6.83 28.54 5.03
C ARG A 181 -8.16 28.38 4.32
N GLY A 182 -9.20 28.09 5.10
CA GLY A 182 -10.53 27.83 4.55
C GLY A 182 -10.63 26.55 3.72
N ALA A 183 -9.55 25.74 3.64
CA ALA A 183 -9.60 24.48 2.93
C ALA A 183 -10.61 23.54 3.59
N LYS A 184 -11.45 22.92 2.75
CA LYS A 184 -12.37 21.88 3.19
C LYS A 184 -11.57 20.62 3.49
N LEU A 185 -11.61 20.18 4.75
CA LEU A 185 -10.96 18.95 5.16
C LEU A 185 -11.63 17.73 4.49
N PRO A 186 -10.85 16.82 3.87
CA PRO A 186 -11.39 15.62 3.24
C PRO A 186 -11.99 14.67 4.30
N GLN A 187 -12.92 13.82 3.86
CA GLN A 187 -13.36 12.70 4.70
C GLN A 187 -12.20 11.73 4.90
N ILE A 188 -12.02 11.26 6.14
CA ILE A 188 -11.08 10.17 6.45
C ILE A 188 -11.88 8.91 6.75
N ILE A 189 -11.50 7.81 6.13
CA ILE A 189 -12.03 6.48 6.39
C ILE A 189 -10.94 5.71 7.13
N VAL A 190 -11.12 5.46 8.42
CA VAL A 190 -10.28 4.52 9.15
C VAL A 190 -10.69 3.11 8.72
N GLN A 191 -9.78 2.39 8.08
CA GLN A 191 -10.01 1.02 7.62
C GLN A 191 -9.16 0.07 8.45
N MET A 192 -9.81 -0.85 9.15
CA MET A 192 -9.16 -1.82 10.04
C MET A 192 -9.53 -3.25 9.63
N PRO A 193 -8.62 -4.03 9.04
CA PRO A 193 -8.83 -5.44 8.83
C PRO A 193 -8.69 -6.19 10.16
N VAL A 194 -9.63 -7.09 10.40
CA VAL A 194 -9.71 -7.94 11.60
C VAL A 194 -9.96 -9.37 11.15
N TYR A 195 -9.32 -10.32 11.82
CA TYR A 195 -9.56 -11.74 11.71
C TYR A 195 -9.83 -12.38 13.08
N LYS A 196 -8.78 -12.79 13.81
CA LYS A 196 -8.90 -13.54 15.08
C LYS A 196 -8.48 -12.74 16.31
N GLU A 197 -8.25 -11.45 16.16
CA GLU A 197 -7.82 -10.57 17.22
C GLU A 197 -8.91 -10.42 18.27
N SER A 198 -8.52 -10.35 19.55
CA SER A 198 -9.46 -10.26 20.67
C SER A 198 -10.23 -8.94 20.64
N LEU A 199 -11.54 -9.00 20.89
CA LEU A 199 -12.36 -7.80 21.02
C LEU A 199 -11.81 -6.88 22.13
N GLU A 200 -11.57 -7.40 23.32
CA GLU A 200 -11.20 -6.60 24.49
C GLU A 200 -9.73 -6.20 24.49
N GLU A 201 -8.84 -7.13 24.15
CA GLU A 201 -7.39 -6.91 24.28
C GLU A 201 -6.77 -6.22 23.06
N THR A 202 -7.48 -6.16 21.93
CA THR A 202 -6.93 -5.65 20.68
C THR A 202 -7.86 -4.62 20.05
N ILE A 203 -9.03 -5.04 19.59
CA ILE A 203 -9.95 -4.20 18.80
C ILE A 203 -10.42 -2.99 19.62
N GLN A 204 -10.86 -3.19 20.86
CA GLN A 204 -11.33 -2.12 21.75
C GLN A 204 -10.22 -1.13 22.09
N LEU A 205 -9.04 -1.63 22.46
CA LEU A 205 -7.91 -0.77 22.83
C LEU A 205 -7.46 0.11 21.66
N SER A 206 -7.35 -0.47 20.47
CA SER A 206 -7.02 0.27 19.25
C SER A 206 -8.12 1.25 18.87
N TYR A 207 -9.39 0.85 18.92
CA TYR A 207 -10.52 1.74 18.66
C TYR A 207 -10.52 2.95 19.60
N PHE A 208 -10.40 2.77 20.91
CA PHE A 208 -10.43 3.88 21.86
C PHE A 208 -9.24 4.83 21.68
N ASN A 209 -8.07 4.32 21.29
CA ASN A 209 -6.93 5.16 20.94
C ASN A 209 -7.21 5.96 19.66
N VAL A 210 -7.59 5.30 18.57
CA VAL A 210 -7.86 5.94 17.28
C VAL A 210 -9.04 6.90 17.38
N ARG A 211 -10.02 6.61 18.23
CA ARG A 211 -11.18 7.47 18.47
C ARG A 211 -10.78 8.88 18.93
N ARG A 212 -9.72 9.01 19.74
CA ARG A 212 -9.18 10.32 20.13
C ARG A 212 -8.70 11.11 18.92
N ALA A 213 -8.02 10.45 17.97
CA ALA A 213 -7.60 11.09 16.74
C ALA A 213 -8.78 11.47 15.83
N MET A 214 -9.81 10.63 15.78
CA MET A 214 -11.06 10.95 15.07
C MET A 214 -11.77 12.17 15.66
N ASP A 215 -11.88 12.24 16.99
CA ASP A 215 -12.52 13.34 17.71
C ASP A 215 -11.72 14.64 17.52
N TYR A 216 -10.40 14.58 17.59
CA TYR A 216 -9.53 15.72 17.28
C TYR A 216 -9.74 16.21 15.84
N TYR A 217 -9.71 15.34 14.84
CA TYR A 217 -9.95 15.74 13.45
C TYR A 217 -11.35 16.32 13.22
N THR A 218 -12.36 15.74 13.87
CA THR A 218 -13.75 16.23 13.80
C THR A 218 -13.90 17.59 14.46
N SER A 219 -13.20 17.83 15.58
CA SER A 219 -13.16 19.14 16.25
C SER A 219 -12.56 20.25 15.37
N LYS A 220 -11.77 19.88 14.36
CA LYS A 220 -11.20 20.81 13.36
C LYS A 220 -12.09 20.98 12.12
N GLY A 221 -13.29 20.41 12.11
CA GLY A 221 -14.24 20.48 10.99
C GLY A 221 -14.09 19.35 9.96
N GLY A 222 -13.27 18.34 10.25
CA GLY A 222 -13.15 17.15 9.42
C GLY A 222 -14.30 16.16 9.63
N ARG A 223 -14.45 15.19 8.73
CA ARG A 223 -15.37 14.05 8.91
C ARG A 223 -14.58 12.76 8.92
N VAL A 224 -14.90 11.87 9.85
CA VAL A 224 -14.26 10.56 9.94
C VAL A 224 -15.30 9.45 10.03
N LYS A 225 -15.06 8.34 9.33
CA LYS A 225 -15.78 7.08 9.52
C LYS A 225 -14.80 6.00 9.95
N PHE A 226 -15.28 5.04 10.74
CA PHE A 226 -14.51 3.86 11.12
C PHE A 226 -15.17 2.64 10.48
N ILE A 227 -14.42 1.95 9.63
CA ILE A 227 -14.86 0.74 8.94
C ILE A 227 -13.97 -0.44 9.35
N VAL A 228 -14.59 -1.50 9.84
CA VAL A 228 -13.92 -2.76 10.16
C VAL A 228 -14.19 -3.79 9.08
N CYS A 229 -13.13 -4.36 8.52
CA CYS A 229 -13.21 -5.50 7.61
C CYS A 229 -13.02 -6.77 8.47
N ASP A 230 -14.09 -7.30 9.05
CA ASP A 230 -14.04 -8.37 10.07
C ASP A 230 -14.26 -9.75 9.45
N ASP A 231 -13.17 -10.41 9.03
CA ASP A 231 -13.18 -11.78 8.54
C ASP A 231 -13.46 -12.81 9.66
N GLY A 232 -13.47 -12.38 10.92
CA GLY A 232 -13.60 -13.19 12.12
C GLY A 232 -15.00 -13.73 12.38
N PHE A 233 -16.05 -13.00 12.00
CA PHE A 233 -17.45 -13.35 12.30
C PHE A 233 -17.85 -14.80 11.98
N GLN A 234 -17.25 -15.39 10.95
CA GLN A 234 -17.58 -16.74 10.50
C GLN A 234 -16.65 -17.82 11.04
N VAL A 235 -15.66 -17.46 11.87
CA VAL A 235 -14.62 -18.35 12.41
C VAL A 235 -14.60 -18.33 13.94
N ILE A 236 -14.95 -17.21 14.57
CA ILE A 236 -15.04 -17.06 16.02
C ILE A 236 -16.34 -17.68 16.57
N SER A 237 -16.44 -17.77 17.91
CA SER A 237 -17.66 -18.29 18.53
C SER A 237 -18.86 -17.35 18.27
N PRO A 238 -20.10 -17.88 18.20
CA PRO A 238 -21.29 -17.05 18.02
C PRO A 238 -21.41 -15.94 19.08
N ASP A 239 -21.04 -16.24 20.33
CA ASP A 239 -21.09 -15.27 21.43
C ASP A 239 -20.11 -14.12 21.20
N GLU A 240 -18.89 -14.42 20.71
CA GLU A 240 -17.91 -13.39 20.38
C GLU A 240 -18.34 -12.56 19.17
N ALA A 241 -18.93 -13.18 18.14
CA ALA A 241 -19.46 -12.47 16.99
C ALA A 241 -20.58 -11.50 17.37
N VAL A 242 -21.49 -11.91 18.27
CA VAL A 242 -22.54 -11.05 18.82
C VAL A 242 -21.92 -9.92 19.65
N ALA A 243 -20.92 -10.21 20.49
CA ALA A 243 -20.22 -9.20 21.27
C ALA A 243 -19.53 -8.14 20.39
N ARG A 244 -18.88 -8.56 19.29
CA ARG A 244 -18.28 -7.66 18.29
C ARG A 244 -19.33 -6.80 17.61
N SER A 245 -20.41 -7.40 17.11
CA SER A 245 -21.50 -6.66 16.45
C SER A 245 -22.14 -5.63 17.38
N ASN A 246 -22.39 -5.99 18.64
CA ASN A 246 -22.91 -5.08 19.65
C ASN A 246 -21.94 -3.92 19.92
N PHE A 247 -20.64 -4.22 20.03
CA PHE A 247 -19.61 -3.21 20.19
C PHE A 247 -19.57 -2.25 18.98
N TYR A 248 -19.54 -2.78 17.76
CA TYR A 248 -19.53 -1.97 16.55
C TYR A 248 -20.75 -1.07 16.44
N THR A 249 -21.94 -1.62 16.67
CA THR A 249 -23.21 -0.87 16.65
C THR A 249 -23.22 0.24 17.70
N LYS A 250 -22.82 -0.07 18.95
CA LYS A 250 -22.76 0.90 20.06
C LYS A 250 -21.86 2.09 19.75
N HIS A 251 -20.79 1.85 18.98
CA HIS A 251 -19.75 2.83 18.69
C HIS A 251 -19.85 3.47 17.30
N GLY A 252 -20.93 3.18 16.56
CA GLY A 252 -21.15 3.72 15.21
C GLY A 252 -20.08 3.25 14.21
N ILE A 253 -19.52 2.07 14.41
CA ILE A 253 -18.51 1.46 13.54
C ILE A 253 -19.26 0.70 12.44
N ALA A 254 -18.99 1.05 11.18
CA ALA A 254 -19.48 0.25 10.06
C ALA A 254 -18.59 -0.99 9.92
N TYR A 255 -19.15 -2.11 9.51
CA TYR A 255 -18.36 -3.32 9.33
C TYR A 255 -18.85 -4.18 8.18
N VAL A 256 -17.94 -4.98 7.64
CA VAL A 256 -18.19 -5.96 6.60
C VAL A 256 -17.46 -7.25 6.98
N ALA A 257 -18.16 -8.37 6.91
CA ALA A 257 -17.63 -9.71 7.10
C ALA A 257 -18.02 -10.58 5.91
N ARG A 258 -17.02 -11.07 5.17
CA ARG A 258 -17.23 -11.88 3.97
C ARG A 258 -17.42 -13.37 4.30
N PRO A 259 -17.95 -14.17 3.35
CA PRO A 259 -18.08 -15.61 3.49
C PRO A 259 -16.78 -16.33 3.93
N ALA A 260 -16.91 -17.41 4.70
CA ALA A 260 -15.81 -18.26 5.16
C ALA A 260 -15.21 -19.08 4.01
N ALA A 261 -16.03 -19.44 3.02
CA ALA A 261 -15.63 -20.25 1.89
C ALA A 261 -14.79 -19.45 0.87
N LYS A 262 -13.80 -20.10 0.25
CA LYS A 262 -13.03 -19.60 -0.90
C LYS A 262 -12.30 -18.26 -0.70
N ARG A 263 -11.85 -17.97 0.53
CA ARG A 263 -11.02 -16.79 0.83
C ARG A 263 -9.65 -16.88 0.14
N ARG A 264 -9.38 -15.93 -0.77
CA ARG A 264 -8.18 -15.85 -1.61
C ARG A 264 -7.01 -15.15 -0.93
N GLY A 265 -5.80 -15.45 -1.38
CA GLY A 265 -4.53 -14.94 -0.86
C GLY A 265 -4.02 -15.72 0.35
N THR A 266 -2.70 -15.75 0.52
CA THR A 266 -2.05 -16.47 1.63
C THR A 266 -2.36 -15.83 2.98
N PHE A 267 -2.34 -14.50 3.06
CA PHE A 267 -2.61 -13.72 4.28
C PHE A 267 -4.03 -13.14 4.36
N LYS A 268 -4.81 -13.27 3.28
CA LYS A 268 -6.25 -12.94 3.21
C LYS A 268 -6.66 -11.49 3.55
N LYS A 269 -5.72 -10.62 3.95
CA LYS A 269 -5.91 -9.19 4.23
C LYS A 269 -6.32 -8.43 2.97
N ALA A 270 -5.54 -8.53 1.90
CA ALA A 270 -5.83 -7.93 0.59
C ALA A 270 -7.27 -8.20 0.11
N SER A 271 -7.67 -9.47 0.13
CA SER A 271 -8.98 -9.90 -0.34
C SER A 271 -10.12 -9.51 0.62
N ASN A 272 -9.83 -9.27 1.90
CA ASN A 272 -10.78 -8.71 2.86
C ASN A 272 -11.00 -7.20 2.61
N LEU A 273 -9.91 -6.45 2.39
CA LEU A 273 -9.95 -5.03 2.04
C LEU A 273 -10.69 -4.81 0.71
N ASN A 274 -10.38 -5.59 -0.33
CA ASN A 274 -11.10 -5.54 -1.61
C ASN A 274 -12.59 -5.80 -1.45
N TYR A 275 -12.99 -6.78 -0.63
CA TYR A 275 -14.41 -7.12 -0.44
C TYR A 275 -15.21 -5.95 0.17
N GLN A 276 -14.64 -5.28 1.18
CA GLN A 276 -15.27 -4.11 1.77
C GLN A 276 -15.33 -2.93 0.78
N LEU A 277 -14.25 -2.69 0.02
CA LEU A 277 -14.21 -1.63 -0.99
C LEU A 277 -15.21 -1.88 -2.12
N ALA A 278 -15.36 -3.12 -2.57
CA ALA A 278 -16.34 -3.52 -3.59
C ALA A 278 -17.78 -3.20 -3.15
N ILE A 279 -18.15 -3.58 -1.93
CA ILE A 279 -19.47 -3.26 -1.37
C ILE A 279 -19.67 -1.75 -1.30
N SER A 280 -18.67 -1.01 -0.83
CA SER A 280 -18.74 0.45 -0.68
C SER A 280 -18.93 1.16 -2.03
N GLN A 281 -18.25 0.68 -3.08
CA GLN A 281 -18.41 1.18 -4.44
C GLN A 281 -19.79 0.85 -5.03
N LEU A 282 -20.32 -0.34 -4.80
CA LEU A 282 -21.65 -0.73 -5.27
C LEU A 282 -22.76 0.08 -4.57
N VAL A 283 -22.67 0.24 -3.25
CA VAL A 283 -23.58 1.10 -2.46
C VAL A 283 -23.55 2.52 -3.01
N ALA A 284 -22.37 3.11 -3.20
CA ALA A 284 -22.24 4.45 -3.76
C ALA A 284 -22.80 4.54 -5.20
N SER A 285 -22.62 3.51 -6.01
CA SER A 285 -23.14 3.45 -7.38
C SER A 285 -24.66 3.40 -7.41
N LEU A 286 -25.29 2.60 -6.54
CA LEU A 286 -26.75 2.54 -6.41
C LEU A 286 -27.33 3.87 -5.93
N MET A 287 -26.70 4.52 -4.95
CA MET A 287 -27.13 5.84 -4.48
C MET A 287 -27.01 6.91 -5.56
N LYS A 288 -25.99 6.84 -6.43
CA LYS A 288 -25.84 7.73 -7.59
C LYS A 288 -26.91 7.45 -8.66
N GLN A 289 -27.29 6.19 -8.87
CA GLN A 289 -28.33 5.79 -9.83
C GLN A 289 -29.75 6.12 -9.33
N GLN A 290 -29.98 6.09 -8.01
CA GLN A 290 -31.27 6.34 -7.39
C GLN A 290 -31.14 7.47 -6.35
N PRO A 291 -31.21 8.75 -6.80
CA PRO A 291 -31.12 9.89 -5.90
C PRO A 291 -32.20 9.82 -4.81
N GLY A 292 -31.79 9.93 -3.54
CA GLY A 292 -32.67 9.84 -2.37
C GLY A 292 -32.70 8.46 -1.71
N LEU A 293 -32.05 7.44 -2.29
CA LEU A 293 -31.84 6.16 -1.63
C LEU A 293 -30.87 6.32 -0.45
N THR A 294 -31.27 5.88 0.73
CA THR A 294 -30.41 5.89 1.93
C THR A 294 -29.28 4.86 1.80
N ALA A 295 -28.15 5.09 2.47
CA ALA A 295 -27.01 4.16 2.46
C ALA A 295 -27.39 2.75 2.93
N GLU A 296 -28.28 2.66 3.92
CA GLU A 296 -28.77 1.39 4.48
C GLU A 296 -29.61 0.62 3.46
N ALA A 297 -30.55 1.28 2.79
CA ALA A 297 -31.36 0.67 1.74
C ALA A 297 -30.53 0.25 0.52
N ALA A 298 -29.51 1.04 0.16
CA ALA A 298 -28.55 0.68 -0.88
C ALA A 298 -27.72 -0.54 -0.47
N LEU A 299 -27.28 -0.64 0.79
CA LEU A 299 -26.58 -1.80 1.31
C LEU A 299 -27.47 -3.06 1.31
N GLU A 300 -28.73 -2.96 1.72
CA GLU A 300 -29.69 -4.07 1.66
C GLU A 300 -29.87 -4.56 0.21
N ALA A 301 -29.97 -3.64 -0.76
CA ALA A 301 -30.06 -4.01 -2.17
C ALA A 301 -28.82 -4.75 -2.68
N VAL A 302 -27.61 -4.33 -2.29
CA VAL A 302 -26.36 -5.06 -2.60
C VAL A 302 -26.34 -6.42 -1.94
N TRP A 303 -26.80 -6.51 -0.68
CA TRP A 303 -26.84 -7.75 0.08
C TRP A 303 -27.76 -8.78 -0.59
N GLU A 304 -28.94 -8.35 -1.05
CA GLU A 304 -29.85 -9.19 -1.85
C GLU A 304 -29.25 -9.60 -3.19
N GLN A 305 -28.64 -8.66 -3.92
CA GLN A 305 -28.00 -8.92 -5.20
C GLN A 305 -26.91 -10.00 -5.08
N TRP A 306 -26.21 -10.05 -3.95
CA TRP A 306 -25.14 -11.01 -3.68
C TRP A 306 -25.62 -12.28 -2.97
N GLY A 307 -26.94 -12.47 -2.86
CA GLY A 307 -27.52 -13.69 -2.31
C GLY A 307 -27.37 -13.83 -0.78
N ARG A 308 -27.30 -12.69 -0.07
CA ARG A 308 -27.20 -12.61 1.40
C ARG A 308 -26.01 -13.37 2.01
N GLU A 309 -24.91 -13.49 1.26
CA GLU A 309 -23.77 -14.33 1.65
C GLU A 309 -22.83 -13.69 2.71
N PHE A 310 -22.85 -12.36 2.83
CA PHE A 310 -21.99 -11.59 3.73
C PHE A 310 -22.77 -11.02 4.91
N VAL A 311 -22.06 -10.49 5.89
CA VAL A 311 -22.66 -9.69 6.97
C VAL A 311 -22.10 -8.29 6.86
N ALA A 312 -22.96 -7.28 6.84
CA ALA A 312 -22.52 -5.90 6.86
C ALA A 312 -23.54 -5.03 7.60
N GLN A 313 -23.06 -3.95 8.21
CA GLN A 313 -23.91 -2.96 8.86
C GLN A 313 -23.20 -1.61 8.89
N GLY A 314 -24.01 -0.53 8.92
CA GLY A 314 -23.54 0.84 9.02
C GLY A 314 -23.30 1.49 7.67
N ASP A 315 -22.88 2.76 7.72
CA ASP A 315 -22.69 3.58 6.54
C ASP A 315 -21.31 3.34 5.90
N LEU A 316 -21.31 2.51 4.85
CA LEU A 316 -20.13 2.15 4.05
C LEU A 316 -19.82 3.15 2.93
N THR A 317 -20.53 4.27 2.83
CA THR A 317 -20.28 5.24 1.75
C THR A 317 -18.95 5.98 1.94
N MET A 318 -18.26 6.20 0.83
CA MET A 318 -16.97 6.89 0.79
C MET A 318 -17.05 8.01 -0.24
N ASP A 319 -16.64 9.22 0.14
CA ASP A 319 -16.57 10.34 -0.79
C ASP A 319 -15.52 10.05 -1.88
N ASP A 320 -15.73 10.58 -3.09
CA ASP A 320 -14.83 10.34 -4.23
C ASP A 320 -13.36 10.80 -3.94
N ASP A 321 -13.18 11.85 -3.14
CA ASP A 321 -11.89 12.42 -2.73
C ASP A 321 -11.49 12.11 -1.27
N CYS A 322 -12.07 11.07 -0.64
CA CYS A 322 -11.70 10.70 0.73
C CYS A 322 -10.25 10.17 0.82
N LEU A 323 -9.72 10.22 2.04
CA LEU A 323 -8.48 9.55 2.41
C LEU A 323 -8.80 8.31 3.23
N ILE A 324 -8.07 7.22 3.02
CA ILE A 324 -8.17 6.00 3.81
C ILE A 324 -6.98 5.97 4.77
N LEU A 325 -7.23 5.94 6.07
CA LEU A 325 -6.22 5.59 7.08
C LEU A 325 -6.27 4.08 7.28
N LEU A 326 -5.31 3.36 6.71
CA LEU A 326 -5.16 1.92 6.87
C LEU A 326 -4.37 1.61 8.14
N ILE A 327 -4.98 0.87 9.07
CA ILE A 327 -4.38 0.46 10.35
C ILE A 327 -4.55 -1.03 10.57
N ASP A 328 -3.70 -1.64 11.38
CA ASP A 328 -3.91 -2.99 11.88
C ASP A 328 -4.76 -2.97 13.16
N ALA A 329 -5.31 -4.13 13.53
CA ALA A 329 -6.21 -4.27 14.68
C ALA A 329 -5.55 -3.92 16.03
N ASP A 330 -4.23 -3.95 16.13
CA ASP A 330 -3.41 -3.64 17.32
C ASP A 330 -2.70 -2.28 17.24
N THR A 331 -3.06 -1.45 16.26
CA THR A 331 -2.43 -0.16 16.01
C THR A 331 -2.88 0.92 17.00
N LYS A 332 -1.92 1.74 17.44
CA LYS A 332 -2.15 3.02 18.11
C LYS A 332 -1.58 4.17 17.28
N VAL A 333 -2.29 5.29 17.25
CA VAL A 333 -1.93 6.49 16.51
C VAL A 333 -1.86 7.73 17.42
N PRO A 334 -1.03 8.73 17.08
CA PRO A 334 -1.05 10.03 17.75
C PRO A 334 -2.38 10.76 17.54
N GLU A 335 -2.83 11.52 18.54
CA GLU A 335 -4.12 12.24 18.51
C GLU A 335 -4.24 13.21 17.32
N ALA A 336 -3.17 13.90 16.96
CA ALA A 336 -3.19 14.87 15.87
C ALA A 336 -2.96 14.25 14.47
N CYS A 337 -2.69 12.94 14.36
CA CYS A 337 -2.11 12.33 13.15
C CYS A 337 -2.93 12.61 11.89
N MET A 338 -4.26 12.51 11.97
CA MET A 338 -5.17 12.75 10.84
C MET A 338 -5.07 14.18 10.34
N TYR A 339 -5.24 15.15 11.25
CA TYR A 339 -5.19 16.58 10.93
C TYR A 339 -3.82 16.98 10.42
N ASP A 340 -2.77 16.48 11.06
CA ASP A 340 -1.40 16.80 10.68
C ASP A 340 -1.11 16.30 9.28
N THR A 341 -1.60 15.10 8.92
CA THR A 341 -1.39 14.47 7.61
C THR A 341 -2.08 15.19 6.47
N VAL A 342 -3.30 15.67 6.66
CA VAL A 342 -4.14 16.22 5.60
C VAL A 342 -3.50 17.38 4.84
N GLY A 343 -2.69 18.21 5.50
CA GLY A 343 -1.96 19.30 4.83
C GLY A 343 -1.13 18.81 3.65
N GLU A 344 -0.56 17.60 3.74
CA GLU A 344 0.21 16.97 2.67
C GLU A 344 -0.65 16.73 1.42
N PHE A 345 -1.83 16.13 1.60
CA PHE A 345 -2.72 15.78 0.50
C PHE A 345 -3.41 17.00 -0.13
N LEU A 346 -3.56 18.10 0.63
CA LEU A 346 -4.16 19.35 0.14
C LEU A 346 -3.15 20.20 -0.64
N GLN A 347 -1.91 20.29 -0.17
CA GLN A 347 -0.86 21.08 -0.81
C GLN A 347 -0.17 20.33 -1.95
N CYS A 348 -0.16 18.99 -1.91
CA CYS A 348 0.45 18.12 -2.92
C CYS A 348 -0.62 17.16 -3.49
N PRO A 349 -1.45 17.60 -4.45
CA PRO A 349 -2.51 16.78 -5.05
C PRO A 349 -1.99 15.50 -5.71
N GLU A 350 -0.74 15.50 -6.16
CA GLU A 350 -0.05 14.39 -6.78
C GLU A 350 0.43 13.32 -5.80
N VAL A 351 0.30 13.55 -4.49
CA VAL A 351 0.58 12.54 -3.47
C VAL A 351 -0.51 11.49 -3.44
N ALA A 352 -0.12 10.25 -3.75
CA ALA A 352 -1.00 9.08 -3.75
C ALA A 352 -1.22 8.52 -2.33
N TYR A 353 -0.14 8.45 -1.55
CA TYR A 353 -0.18 8.01 -0.17
C TYR A 353 0.93 8.64 0.66
N THR A 354 0.75 8.55 1.97
CA THR A 354 1.82 8.78 2.94
C THR A 354 1.98 7.56 3.83
N GLN A 355 3.18 6.99 3.89
CA GLN A 355 3.53 5.97 4.87
C GLN A 355 4.06 6.68 6.13
N HIS A 356 3.64 6.23 7.30
CA HIS A 356 4.05 6.84 8.56
C HIS A 356 5.07 5.96 9.27
N TYR A 357 5.94 6.62 10.04
CA TYR A 357 6.93 5.95 10.88
C TYR A 357 6.23 5.07 11.93
N THR A 358 6.40 3.74 11.83
CA THR A 358 5.89 2.79 12.81
C THR A 358 6.99 2.39 13.78
N THR A 359 6.66 2.39 15.06
CA THR A 359 7.47 1.72 16.08
C THR A 359 6.67 0.62 16.76
N PRO A 360 7.28 -0.53 17.09
CA PRO A 360 6.64 -1.51 17.95
C PRO A 360 6.19 -0.88 19.25
N PHE A 361 4.95 -1.16 19.63
CA PHE A 361 4.38 -0.68 20.88
C PHE A 361 4.92 -1.52 22.04
N THR A 362 6.15 -1.23 22.47
CA THR A 362 6.77 -1.84 23.65
C THR A 362 6.61 -0.91 24.84
N GLU A 363 5.45 -0.93 25.49
CA GLU A 363 5.30 -0.24 26.77
C GLU A 363 6.24 -0.81 27.84
N GLN A 364 6.81 -2.01 27.67
CA GLN A 364 7.47 -2.71 28.78
C GLN A 364 8.75 -3.51 28.50
N ASN A 365 9.22 -3.70 27.24
CA ASN A 365 10.41 -4.50 26.89
C ASN A 365 10.63 -5.69 27.86
N ARG A 366 9.60 -6.55 28.02
CA ARG A 366 9.50 -7.44 29.18
C ARG A 366 10.61 -8.48 29.21
N ASN A 367 11.24 -8.71 28.07
CA ASN A 367 12.36 -9.63 27.90
C ASN A 367 13.31 -9.14 26.78
N TYR A 368 14.49 -9.75 26.74
CA TYR A 368 15.52 -9.47 25.74
C TYR A 368 15.01 -9.54 24.29
N TRP A 369 14.16 -10.52 23.98
CA TRP A 369 13.67 -10.75 22.62
C TRP A 369 12.72 -9.65 22.16
N GLU A 370 11.80 -9.20 23.00
CA GLU A 370 10.94 -8.04 22.72
C GLU A 370 11.78 -6.77 22.50
N GLY A 371 12.79 -6.54 23.35
CA GLY A 371 13.71 -5.42 23.19
C GLY A 371 14.51 -5.49 21.89
N TYR A 372 15.01 -6.68 21.54
CA TYR A 372 15.76 -6.90 20.30
C TYR A 372 14.89 -6.67 19.06
N VAL A 373 13.70 -7.28 19.01
CA VAL A 373 12.75 -7.10 17.90
C VAL A 373 12.32 -5.64 17.80
N SER A 374 12.09 -4.96 18.94
CA SER A 374 11.79 -3.53 18.95
C SER A 374 12.90 -2.69 18.33
N ASN A 375 14.15 -2.96 18.68
CA ASN A 375 15.29 -2.23 18.13
C ASN A 375 15.50 -2.55 16.64
N PHE A 376 15.33 -3.81 16.25
CA PHE A 376 15.42 -4.26 14.87
C PHE A 376 14.38 -3.56 13.99
N THR A 377 13.12 -3.51 14.41
CA THR A 377 12.06 -2.79 13.67
C THR A 377 12.35 -1.30 13.59
N ARG A 378 12.74 -0.65 14.70
CA ARG A 378 13.15 0.77 14.68
C ARG A 378 14.27 1.04 13.69
N THR A 379 15.23 0.11 13.60
CA THR A 379 16.34 0.18 12.64
C THR A 379 15.84 0.09 11.20
N ILE A 380 14.92 -0.83 10.88
CA ILE A 380 14.33 -0.94 9.55
C ILE A 380 13.58 0.34 9.17
N TYR A 381 12.68 0.83 10.02
CA TYR A 381 11.90 2.03 9.71
C TYR A 381 12.77 3.29 9.61
N PHE A 382 13.76 3.44 10.49
CA PHE A 382 14.60 4.64 10.47
C PHE A 382 15.69 4.54 9.40
N GLN A 383 16.58 3.55 9.48
CA GLN A 383 17.72 3.42 8.58
C GLN A 383 17.33 2.88 7.21
N GLY A 384 16.40 1.92 7.15
CA GLY A 384 15.98 1.33 5.89
C GLY A 384 15.07 2.25 5.09
N ILE A 385 14.01 2.76 5.72
CA ILE A 385 12.93 3.49 5.04
C ILE A 385 13.16 5.01 5.10
N ALA A 386 13.23 5.61 6.30
CA ALA A 386 13.30 7.06 6.44
C ALA A 386 14.58 7.67 5.82
N VAL A 387 15.74 7.07 6.07
CA VAL A 387 16.99 7.52 5.43
C VAL A 387 16.91 7.34 3.92
N SER A 388 16.47 6.19 3.40
CA SER A 388 16.41 6.00 1.94
C SER A 388 15.51 7.03 1.26
N THR A 389 14.31 7.27 1.82
CA THR A 389 13.33 8.21 1.27
C THR A 389 13.78 9.67 1.34
N ALA A 390 14.38 10.07 2.46
CA ALA A 390 14.97 11.39 2.62
C ALA A 390 16.04 11.68 1.53
N PHE A 391 16.74 10.65 1.08
CA PHE A 391 17.79 10.76 0.07
C PHE A 391 17.34 10.47 -1.38
N GLY A 392 16.03 10.45 -1.62
CA GLY A 392 15.45 10.44 -2.97
C GLY A 392 14.87 9.11 -3.42
N ASP A 393 14.90 8.06 -2.59
CA ASP A 393 14.15 6.84 -2.89
C ASP A 393 12.65 7.05 -2.67
N THR A 394 11.84 6.23 -3.31
CA THR A 394 10.40 6.17 -3.08
C THR A 394 10.11 5.48 -1.75
N SER A 395 9.14 5.99 -0.98
CA SER A 395 8.71 5.30 0.25
C SER A 395 8.08 3.96 -0.09
N PRO A 396 8.41 2.84 0.55
CA PRO A 396 7.57 1.65 0.49
C PRO A 396 6.22 1.92 1.16
N LEU A 397 5.21 1.14 0.78
CA LEU A 397 3.96 0.99 1.52
C LEU A 397 4.06 -0.31 2.34
N VAL A 398 3.82 -0.23 3.64
CA VAL A 398 4.03 -1.35 4.59
C VAL A 398 2.70 -1.84 5.18
N GLY A 399 1.62 -1.75 4.39
CA GLY A 399 0.32 -2.39 4.67
C GLY A 399 -0.45 -1.86 5.88
N HIS A 400 0.10 -0.93 6.65
CA HIS A 400 -0.53 -0.30 7.82
C HIS A 400 0.15 1.05 8.12
N ASN A 401 -0.47 1.86 8.99
CA ASN A 401 -0.02 3.21 9.33
C ASN A 401 0.23 4.07 8.09
N ALA A 402 -0.69 3.97 7.13
CA ALA A 402 -0.63 4.69 5.88
C ALA A 402 -1.93 5.43 5.61
N PHE A 403 -1.81 6.64 5.09
CA PHE A 403 -2.93 7.35 4.49
C PHE A 403 -2.88 7.16 2.98
N LEU A 404 -3.98 6.73 2.38
CA LEU A 404 -4.10 6.45 0.96
C LEU A 404 -5.15 7.38 0.36
N ARG A 405 -4.87 8.00 -0.78
CA ARG A 405 -5.86 8.78 -1.52
C ARG A 405 -6.78 7.82 -2.27
N TRP A 406 -8.07 7.86 -1.98
CA TRP A 406 -9.02 6.92 -2.57
C TRP A 406 -9.09 7.01 -4.10
N SER A 407 -9.07 8.23 -4.64
CA SER A 407 -9.04 8.45 -6.10
C SER A 407 -7.78 7.88 -6.77
N ALA A 408 -6.64 7.86 -6.08
CA ALA A 408 -5.41 7.24 -6.59
C ALA A 408 -5.52 5.71 -6.61
N LEU A 409 -6.04 5.10 -5.54
CA LEU A 409 -6.28 3.65 -5.50
C LEU A 409 -7.26 3.20 -6.58
N ARG A 410 -8.33 3.97 -6.81
CA ARG A 410 -9.29 3.67 -7.88
C ARG A 410 -8.68 3.75 -9.27
N ALA A 411 -7.71 4.65 -9.49
CA ALA A 411 -7.06 4.82 -10.78
C ALA A 411 -6.22 3.59 -11.20
N ILE A 412 -5.73 2.83 -10.23
CA ILE A 412 -4.98 1.58 -10.45
C ILE A 412 -5.85 0.32 -10.29
N GLY A 413 -7.16 0.50 -10.11
CA GLY A 413 -8.08 -0.62 -9.93
C GLY A 413 -8.13 -1.53 -11.16
N TYR A 414 -8.29 -2.82 -10.91
CA TYR A 414 -8.31 -3.85 -11.94
C TYR A 414 -9.48 -4.81 -11.77
N THR A 415 -9.81 -5.51 -12.84
CA THR A 415 -10.80 -6.60 -12.85
C THR A 415 -10.14 -7.87 -13.36
N ASP A 416 -10.39 -8.98 -12.70
CA ASP A 416 -9.91 -10.31 -13.08
C ASP A 416 -11.11 -11.27 -13.29
N GLU A 417 -10.86 -12.51 -13.71
CA GLU A 417 -11.90 -13.54 -13.94
C GLU A 417 -12.70 -13.91 -12.67
N THR A 418 -12.31 -13.35 -11.53
CA THR A 418 -12.72 -13.76 -10.20
C THR A 418 -13.52 -12.66 -9.52
N CYS A 419 -13.53 -11.46 -10.12
CA CYS A 419 -14.39 -10.35 -9.79
C CYS A 419 -15.84 -10.67 -10.16
N ARG A 420 -16.78 -10.25 -9.31
CA ARG A 420 -18.20 -10.21 -9.66
C ARG A 420 -18.47 -9.14 -10.72
N PRO A 421 -19.60 -9.22 -11.44
CA PRO A 421 -19.99 -8.16 -12.36
C PRO A 421 -20.06 -6.80 -11.64
N GLY A 422 -19.24 -5.85 -12.09
CA GLY A 422 -19.14 -4.50 -11.51
C GLY A 422 -18.21 -4.36 -10.30
N GLU A 423 -17.53 -5.43 -9.89
CA GLU A 423 -16.50 -5.37 -8.84
C GLU A 423 -15.16 -4.91 -9.43
N VAL A 424 -14.46 -4.02 -8.73
CA VAL A 424 -13.10 -3.57 -9.06
C VAL A 424 -12.23 -3.78 -7.83
N LYS A 425 -11.11 -4.49 -8.01
CA LYS A 425 -10.11 -4.74 -6.98
C LYS A 425 -9.00 -3.70 -7.05
N VAL A 426 -8.39 -3.39 -5.92
CA VAL A 426 -7.24 -2.47 -5.84
C VAL A 426 -6.02 -3.15 -5.21
N TRP A 427 -6.24 -4.09 -4.29
CA TRP A 427 -5.18 -4.85 -3.63
C TRP A 427 -4.89 -6.14 -4.40
N GLY A 428 -3.62 -6.41 -4.68
CA GLY A 428 -3.18 -7.67 -5.28
C GLY A 428 -3.46 -8.85 -4.36
N GLU A 429 -4.21 -9.85 -4.82
CA GLU A 429 -4.60 -11.01 -4.00
C GLU A 429 -3.68 -12.24 -4.18
N ASP A 430 -2.83 -12.21 -5.21
CA ASP A 430 -2.01 -13.35 -5.64
C ASP A 430 -0.63 -13.39 -4.99
N SER A 431 -0.28 -12.36 -4.21
CA SER A 431 0.99 -12.23 -3.52
C SER A 431 0.83 -12.24 -1.99
N VAL A 432 1.95 -12.41 -1.29
CA VAL A 432 2.03 -12.38 0.18
C VAL A 432 2.04 -10.93 0.72
N SER A 433 2.24 -9.96 -0.16
CA SER A 433 2.60 -8.59 0.17
C SER A 433 1.87 -7.63 -0.78
N GLU A 434 0.55 -7.50 -0.58
CA GLU A 434 -0.32 -6.73 -1.47
C GLU A 434 0.03 -5.25 -1.54
N ASP A 435 0.61 -4.75 -0.47
CA ASP A 435 1.10 -3.39 -0.28
C ASP A 435 2.32 -3.09 -1.15
N PHE A 436 3.20 -4.07 -1.34
CA PHE A 436 4.36 -3.95 -2.22
C PHE A 436 3.97 -3.98 -3.72
N ASP A 437 2.89 -4.66 -4.09
CA ASP A 437 2.39 -4.63 -5.48
C ASP A 437 1.91 -3.22 -5.86
N MET A 438 1.29 -2.50 -4.92
CA MET A 438 0.87 -1.12 -5.13
C MET A 438 2.03 -0.11 -5.16
N TYR A 439 3.20 -0.48 -4.66
CA TYR A 439 4.42 0.33 -4.78
C TYR A 439 5.00 0.33 -6.20
N HIS A 440 4.69 -0.68 -7.02
CA HIS A 440 5.26 -0.83 -8.36
C HIS A 440 4.20 -1.18 -9.42
N PRO A 441 3.16 -0.34 -9.64
CA PRO A 441 2.17 -0.62 -10.66
C PRO A 441 2.86 -0.69 -12.04
N PRO A 442 2.66 -1.78 -12.81
CA PRO A 442 3.26 -1.90 -14.13
C PRO A 442 2.63 -0.87 -15.08
N GLY A 443 3.34 0.25 -15.28
CA GLY A 443 2.99 1.27 -16.26
C GLY A 443 2.42 2.55 -15.65
N GLN A 444 3.20 3.62 -15.74
CA GLN A 444 2.78 5.02 -15.83
C GLN A 444 1.72 5.53 -14.81
N CYS A 445 2.18 6.06 -13.67
CA CYS A 445 1.66 7.33 -13.17
C CYS A 445 2.71 8.04 -12.31
N GLY A 446 3.12 9.24 -12.73
CA GLY A 446 4.09 10.07 -12.01
C GLY A 446 3.46 10.76 -10.80
N GLN A 447 3.09 9.98 -9.79
CA GLN A 447 2.61 10.50 -8.50
C GLN A 447 3.78 10.58 -7.51
N LEU A 448 3.87 11.66 -6.73
CA LEU A 448 4.89 11.77 -5.68
C LEU A 448 4.50 10.88 -4.50
N TRP A 449 5.50 10.32 -3.83
CA TRP A 449 5.33 9.33 -2.77
C TRP A 449 6.05 9.85 -1.53
N ALA A 450 5.33 10.20 -0.47
CA ALA A 450 5.94 10.86 0.70
C ALA A 450 5.88 9.98 1.95
N LEU A 451 7.03 9.63 2.54
CA LEU A 451 7.06 9.10 3.91
C LEU A 451 6.94 10.25 4.90
N ARG A 452 6.16 10.09 5.98
CA ARG A 452 6.03 11.09 7.05
C ARG A 452 6.50 10.58 8.40
N ASP A 453 7.30 11.37 9.09
CA ASP A 453 7.63 11.16 10.51
C ASP A 453 6.64 11.96 11.39
N VAL A 454 5.86 11.27 12.24
CA VAL A 454 4.82 11.89 13.10
C VAL A 454 5.37 12.21 14.49
N HIS A 455 6.60 11.79 14.83
CA HIS A 455 7.16 11.99 16.17
C HIS A 455 7.96 13.28 16.34
N ARG A 456 8.10 14.09 15.28
CA ARG A 456 8.76 15.40 15.31
C ARG A 456 7.78 16.50 14.89
N GLY A 457 6.86 16.83 15.78
CA GLY A 457 5.89 17.91 15.63
C GLY A 457 4.94 17.96 16.79
#